data_AF-A0AAW2VG52-F1
#
_entry.id   AF-A0AAW2VG52-F1
#
_cell.length_a   1.000
_cell.length_b   1.000
_cell.length_c   1.000
_cell.angle_alpha   90.00
_cell.angle_beta   90.00
_cell.angle_gamma   90.00
#
_symmetry.space_group_name_H-M   'P 1'
#
loop_
_entity.id
_entity.type
_entity.pdbx_description
1 polymer ?
#
loop_
_entity_poly.entity_id
_entity_poly.type
_entity_poly.pdbx_seq_one_letter_code
_entity_poly.pdbx_strand_id
1 'polypeptide(L)'
;MFLENLASQAFEDKPLAVIPCHDRRLLAARSPPLISFPHPELLKPQFPALGRPVSGSKQELELKVFKISSSDVNFLKAMAAKQAAAADNASAVKITSFNVMAALIWRCRALSLCDVEGNKDRVFTMCYAVDLRSRLNPPLPPEYCGNAILPAYASAKCRDIEQWPLSKLVEMISEGIEE
;
A
#
# COMPACT_ATOMS: atom_id res chain seq x y z
N MET A 1 7.00 -15.17 -9.45
CA MET A 1 8.30 -15.89 -9.46
C MET A 1 8.27 -17.27 -8.77
N PHE A 2 8.30 -17.43 -7.44
CA PHE A 2 8.45 -18.77 -6.83
C PHE A 2 7.36 -19.77 -7.26
N LEU A 3 6.08 -19.41 -7.13
CA LEU A 3 4.96 -20.28 -7.52
C LEU A 3 4.93 -20.56 -9.03
N GLU A 4 5.32 -19.59 -9.86
CA GLU A 4 5.44 -19.78 -11.32
C GLU A 4 6.56 -20.76 -11.67
N ASN A 5 7.71 -20.62 -11.02
CA ASN A 5 8.82 -21.56 -11.17
C ASN A 5 8.41 -22.96 -10.69
N LEU A 6 7.78 -23.07 -9.51
CA LEU A 6 7.27 -24.34 -9.01
C LEU A 6 6.29 -24.98 -9.99
N ALA A 7 5.36 -24.21 -10.55
CA ALA A 7 4.43 -24.69 -11.56
C ALA A 7 5.14 -25.12 -12.86
N SER A 8 6.16 -24.39 -13.30
CA SER A 8 6.94 -24.76 -14.49
C SER A 8 7.66 -26.10 -14.33
N GLN A 9 8.12 -26.39 -13.11
CA GLN A 9 8.82 -27.64 -12.78
C GLN A 9 7.87 -28.80 -12.52
N ALA A 10 6.55 -28.56 -12.49
CA ALA A 10 5.56 -29.62 -12.26
C ALA A 10 5.23 -30.42 -13.54
N PHE A 11 5.69 -29.99 -14.72
CA PHE A 11 5.37 -30.61 -16.01
C PHE A 11 6.62 -30.79 -16.88
N GLU A 12 7.10 -32.03 -17.01
CA GLU A 12 8.30 -32.41 -17.79
C GLU A 12 9.57 -31.58 -17.44
N ASP A 13 10.73 -31.94 -18.00
CA ASP A 13 12.03 -31.27 -17.75
C ASP A 13 12.10 -29.87 -18.41
N LYS A 14 11.19 -28.97 -18.04
CA LYS A 14 11.14 -27.60 -18.55
C LYS A 14 12.12 -26.70 -17.79
N PRO A 15 12.70 -25.68 -18.46
CA PRO A 15 13.47 -24.66 -17.76
C PRO A 15 12.57 -23.88 -16.77
N LEU A 16 13.18 -23.21 -15.79
CA LEU A 16 12.48 -22.29 -14.91
C LEU A 16 11.77 -21.21 -15.74
N ALA A 17 10.52 -20.89 -15.37
CA ALA A 17 9.76 -19.80 -15.99
C ALA A 17 10.47 -18.44 -15.88
N VAL A 18 11.15 -18.20 -14.75
CA VAL A 18 11.91 -16.99 -14.46
C VAL A 18 13.22 -17.39 -13.79
N ILE A 19 14.34 -16.95 -14.36
CA ILE A 19 15.67 -17.18 -13.76
C ILE A 19 15.84 -16.21 -12.59
N PRO A 20 15.91 -16.69 -11.33
CA PRO A 20 15.91 -15.78 -10.19
C PRO A 20 17.26 -15.06 -10.03
N CYS A 21 17.21 -13.75 -9.75
CA CYS A 21 18.39 -12.96 -9.42
C CYS A 21 18.66 -13.01 -7.90
N HIS A 22 19.75 -13.66 -7.52
CA HIS A 22 20.14 -13.86 -6.12
C HIS A 22 21.14 -12.82 -5.58
N ASP A 23 21.60 -11.88 -6.41
CA ASP A 23 22.61 -10.91 -6.01
C ASP A 23 22.03 -9.85 -5.07
N ARG A 24 22.13 -10.07 -3.76
CA ARG A 24 21.70 -9.12 -2.72
C ARG A 24 22.55 -7.86 -2.65
N ARG A 25 23.73 -7.84 -3.29
CA ARG A 25 24.61 -6.66 -3.30
C ARG A 25 24.00 -5.50 -4.09
N LEU A 26 22.99 -5.77 -4.93
CA LEU A 26 22.20 -4.74 -5.62
C LEU A 26 21.49 -3.78 -4.64
N LEU A 27 21.26 -4.21 -3.39
CA LEU A 27 20.72 -3.38 -2.31
C LEU A 27 21.75 -3.14 -1.20
N ALA A 28 23.05 -3.22 -1.50
CA ALA A 28 24.09 -2.90 -0.54
C ALA A 28 23.98 -1.44 -0.09
N ALA A 29 24.17 -1.20 1.21
CA ALA A 29 24.22 0.15 1.75
C ALA A 29 25.39 0.93 1.14
N ARG A 30 25.19 2.24 0.99
CA ARG A 30 26.27 3.16 0.57
C ARG A 30 27.41 3.15 1.57
N SER A 31 28.63 3.30 1.07
CA SER A 31 29.85 3.49 1.87
C SER A 31 30.58 4.74 1.38
N PRO A 32 30.60 5.84 2.17
CA PRO A 32 29.99 5.99 3.49
C PRO A 32 28.44 6.06 3.45
N PRO A 33 27.75 5.83 4.58
CA PRO A 33 26.32 6.06 4.68
C PRO A 33 25.95 7.50 4.33
N LEU A 34 24.86 7.67 3.59
CA LEU A 34 24.28 8.97 3.26
C LEU A 34 22.79 8.90 3.56
N ILE A 35 22.28 9.79 4.41
CA ILE A 35 20.86 9.91 4.73
C ILE A 35 20.40 11.23 4.13
N SER A 36 19.53 11.15 3.11
CA SER A 36 19.08 12.33 2.34
C SER A 36 17.88 13.03 2.95
N PHE A 37 17.08 12.31 3.73
CA PHE A 37 15.88 12.83 4.38
C PHE A 37 15.65 12.07 5.71
N PRO A 38 14.93 12.67 6.67
CA PRO A 38 14.54 11.96 7.88
C PRO A 38 13.62 10.79 7.52
N HIS A 39 13.86 9.64 8.16
CA HIS A 39 13.04 8.43 8.00
C HIS A 39 12.18 8.19 9.24
N PRO A 40 11.15 9.01 9.52
CA PRO A 40 10.31 8.86 10.72
C PRO A 40 9.66 7.48 10.83
N GLU A 41 9.41 6.82 9.70
CA GLU A 41 8.92 5.44 9.59
C GLU A 41 9.90 4.38 10.10
N LEU A 42 11.20 4.69 10.08
CA LEU A 42 12.29 3.83 10.60
C LEU A 42 12.79 4.26 11.98
N LEU A 43 12.37 5.43 12.46
CA LEU A 43 12.62 5.85 13.84
C LEU A 43 11.84 4.94 14.77
N LYS A 44 12.51 4.43 15.81
CA LYS A 44 11.97 3.47 16.78
C LYS A 44 10.51 3.80 17.11
N PRO A 45 9.57 2.94 16.70
CA PRO A 45 8.25 3.06 17.23
C PRO A 45 8.33 2.90 18.75
N GLN A 46 7.54 3.67 19.49
CA GLN A 46 7.17 3.30 20.86
C GLN A 46 6.22 2.09 20.85
N PHE A 47 6.44 1.12 19.95
CA PHE A 47 5.76 -0.16 20.01
C PHE A 47 6.42 -0.94 21.14
N PRO A 48 5.65 -1.48 22.11
CA PRO A 48 6.18 -2.44 23.05
C PRO A 48 6.88 -3.55 22.24
N ALA A 49 8.12 -3.84 22.62
CA ALA A 49 9.08 -4.67 21.90
C ALA A 49 8.45 -5.77 21.02
N LEU A 50 8.92 -5.89 19.78
CA LEU A 50 8.67 -6.96 18.81
C LEU A 50 9.13 -8.36 19.30
N GLY A 51 9.27 -8.58 20.60
CA GLY A 51 9.48 -9.88 21.23
C GLY A 51 8.19 -10.67 21.48
N ARG A 52 7.03 -10.18 21.02
CA ARG A 52 5.80 -10.97 21.01
C ARG A 52 5.49 -11.41 19.59
N PRO A 53 5.26 -12.71 19.32
CA PRO A 53 4.55 -13.09 18.11
C PRO A 53 3.26 -12.27 18.07
N VAL A 54 2.82 -11.86 16.87
CA VAL A 54 1.53 -11.19 16.65
C VAL A 54 0.51 -11.85 17.58
N SER A 55 0.27 -11.22 18.72
CA SER A 55 -0.54 -11.84 19.76
C SER A 55 -1.92 -11.60 19.20
N GLY A 56 -2.47 -12.63 18.55
CA GLY A 56 -3.78 -12.58 17.94
C GLY A 56 -4.70 -11.88 18.93
N SER A 57 -5.36 -10.82 18.49
CA SER A 57 -6.37 -10.17 19.30
C SER A 57 -7.28 -11.28 19.83
N LYS A 58 -7.58 -11.28 21.13
CA LYS A 58 -8.59 -12.21 21.71
C LYS A 58 -9.99 -12.03 21.09
N GLN A 59 -10.15 -11.07 20.19
CA GLN A 59 -11.34 -10.90 19.39
C GLN A 59 -11.43 -12.00 18.33
N GLU A 60 -12.57 -12.66 18.32
CA GLU A 60 -13.00 -13.52 17.23
C GLU A 60 -13.12 -12.66 15.96
N LEU A 61 -12.29 -12.93 14.97
CA LEU A 61 -12.31 -12.25 13.68
C LEU A 61 -12.94 -13.18 12.64
N GLU A 62 -13.93 -12.67 11.92
CA GLU A 62 -14.55 -13.37 10.80
C GLU A 62 -13.86 -12.98 9.49
N LEU A 63 -13.44 -13.98 8.71
CA LEU A 63 -12.90 -13.75 7.36
C LEU A 63 -14.04 -13.65 6.37
N LYS A 64 -14.16 -12.50 5.69
CA LYS A 64 -15.12 -12.28 4.59
C LYS A 64 -14.41 -11.88 3.31
N VAL A 65 -14.87 -12.45 2.20
CA VAL A 65 -14.40 -12.13 0.85
C VAL A 65 -15.46 -11.28 0.16
N PHE A 66 -15.08 -10.06 -0.22
CA PHE A 66 -15.93 -9.15 -0.99
C PHE A 66 -15.55 -9.20 -2.47
N LYS A 67 -16.51 -9.56 -3.32
CA LYS A 67 -16.31 -9.57 -4.78
C LYS A 67 -16.60 -8.17 -5.32
N ILE A 68 -15.64 -7.60 -6.03
CA ILE A 68 -15.74 -6.28 -6.65
C ILE A 68 -15.43 -6.46 -8.13
N SER A 69 -16.37 -6.02 -8.98
CA SER A 69 -16.27 -6.19 -10.43
C SER A 69 -15.42 -5.10 -11.08
N SER A 70 -14.99 -5.34 -12.33
CA SER A 70 -14.32 -4.31 -13.12
C SER A 70 -15.21 -3.09 -13.37
N SER A 71 -16.53 -3.27 -13.52
CA SER A 71 -17.49 -2.18 -13.62
C SER A 71 -17.54 -1.34 -12.34
N ASP A 72 -17.49 -1.96 -11.16
CA ASP A 72 -17.46 -1.22 -9.88
C ASP A 72 -16.19 -0.38 -9.76
N VAL A 73 -15.03 -0.97 -10.10
CA VAL A 73 -13.75 -0.25 -10.09
C VAL A 73 -13.77 0.92 -11.09
N ASN A 74 -14.30 0.71 -12.30
CA ASN A 74 -14.39 1.76 -13.31
C ASN A 74 -15.36 2.88 -12.88
N PHE A 75 -16.46 2.54 -12.22
CA PHE A 75 -17.37 3.51 -11.63
C PHE A 75 -16.66 4.36 -10.57
N LEU A 76 -15.90 3.74 -9.66
CA LEU A 76 -15.12 4.46 -8.64
C LEU A 76 -14.06 5.39 -9.26
N LYS A 77 -13.37 4.93 -10.31
CA LYS A 77 -12.43 5.77 -11.06
C LYS A 77 -13.10 6.97 -11.70
N ALA A 78 -14.23 6.76 -12.38
CA ALA A 78 -15.00 7.84 -13.01
C ALA A 78 -15.51 8.85 -11.97
N MET A 79 -16.00 8.35 -10.82
CA MET A 79 -16.42 9.20 -9.70
C MET A 79 -15.26 10.05 -9.16
N ALA A 80 -14.10 9.43 -8.90
CA ALA A 80 -12.92 10.15 -8.43
C ALA A 80 -12.43 11.18 -9.45
N ALA A 81 -12.44 10.85 -10.74
CA ALA A 81 -12.05 11.77 -11.81
C ALA A 81 -12.99 12.98 -11.89
N LYS A 82 -14.31 12.75 -11.82
CA LYS A 82 -15.30 13.83 -11.82
C LYS A 82 -15.15 14.75 -10.60
N GLN A 83 -14.88 14.18 -9.43
CA GLN A 83 -14.67 14.95 -8.20
C GLN A 83 -13.36 15.74 -8.24
N ALA A 84 -12.28 15.18 -8.80
CA ALA A 84 -11.02 15.87 -8.98
C ALA A 84 -11.14 17.05 -9.96
N ALA A 85 -11.86 16.87 -11.07
CA ALA A 85 -12.08 17.93 -12.06
C ALA A 85 -12.92 19.11 -11.54
N ALA A 86 -13.72 18.89 -10.49
CA ALA A 86 -14.53 19.93 -9.85
C ALA A 86 -13.77 20.71 -8.76
N ALA A 87 -12.56 20.30 -8.40
CA ALA A 87 -11.73 21.01 -7.43
C ALA A 87 -10.83 22.03 -8.13
N ASP A 88 -10.83 23.28 -7.68
CA ASP A 88 -10.04 24.39 -8.26
C ASP A 88 -8.51 24.17 -8.19
N ASN A 89 -8.05 23.22 -7.37
CA ASN A 89 -6.66 22.79 -7.28
C ASN A 89 -6.50 21.44 -7.96
N ALA A 90 -6.42 21.44 -9.30
CA ALA A 90 -6.16 20.23 -10.07
C ALA A 90 -4.69 19.80 -9.94
N SER A 91 -4.30 19.27 -8.77
CA SER A 91 -3.17 18.36 -8.71
C SER A 91 -3.49 17.17 -9.61
N ALA A 92 -2.49 16.64 -10.33
CA ALA A 92 -2.70 15.50 -11.21
C ALA A 92 -2.90 14.22 -10.37
N VAL A 93 -4.09 14.03 -9.83
CA VAL A 93 -4.44 12.87 -8.99
C VAL A 93 -4.23 11.58 -9.80
N LYS A 94 -3.33 10.69 -9.35
CA LYS A 94 -3.11 9.39 -10.00
C LYS A 94 -4.26 8.44 -9.65
N ILE A 95 -5.25 8.36 -10.54
CA ILE A 95 -6.44 7.51 -10.35
C ILE A 95 -6.16 6.10 -10.91
N THR A 96 -5.58 5.23 -10.08
CA THR A 96 -5.34 3.81 -10.40
C THR A 96 -6.41 2.92 -9.77
N SER A 97 -6.55 1.66 -10.25
CA SER A 97 -7.46 0.69 -9.61
C SER A 97 -7.09 0.47 -8.14
N PHE A 98 -5.79 0.39 -7.84
CA PHE A 98 -5.31 0.24 -6.48
C PHE A 98 -5.70 1.42 -5.61
N ASN A 99 -5.45 2.66 -6.06
CA ASN A 99 -5.69 3.87 -5.25
C ASN A 99 -7.18 4.04 -4.92
N VAL A 100 -8.08 3.83 -5.89
CA VAL A 100 -9.53 3.94 -5.63
C VAL A 100 -10.02 2.85 -4.67
N MET A 101 -9.46 1.64 -4.77
CA MET A 101 -9.84 0.53 -3.89
C MET A 101 -9.30 0.70 -2.48
N ALA A 102 -8.04 1.12 -2.34
CA ALA A 102 -7.44 1.44 -1.05
C ALA A 102 -8.18 2.59 -0.36
N ALA A 103 -8.50 3.66 -1.10
CA ALA A 103 -9.28 4.78 -0.59
C ALA A 103 -10.68 4.35 -0.10
N LEU A 104 -11.38 3.50 -0.87
CA LEU A 104 -12.67 2.97 -0.47
C LEU A 104 -12.59 2.11 0.80
N ILE A 105 -11.65 1.16 0.85
CA ILE A 105 -11.45 0.28 2.02
C ILE A 105 -11.09 1.12 3.25
N TRP A 106 -10.21 2.11 3.09
CA TRP A 106 -9.84 3.02 4.16
C TRP A 106 -11.05 3.76 4.71
N ARG A 107 -11.88 4.34 3.83
CA ARG A 107 -13.12 5.01 4.21
C ARG A 107 -14.08 4.06 4.93
N CYS A 108 -14.39 2.91 4.35
CA CYS A 108 -15.30 1.94 4.95
C CYS A 108 -14.84 1.50 6.35
N ARG A 109 -13.54 1.24 6.52
CA ARG A 109 -12.99 0.82 7.80
C ARG A 109 -13.01 1.94 8.84
N ALA A 110 -12.67 3.17 8.44
CA ALA A 110 -12.71 4.31 9.33
C ALA A 110 -14.13 4.56 9.83
N LEU A 111 -15.09 4.71 8.92
CA LEU A 111 -16.49 5.02 9.27
C LEU A 111 -17.11 3.92 10.13
N SER A 112 -16.92 2.65 9.77
CA SER A 112 -17.44 1.52 10.54
C SER A 112 -16.97 1.49 12.00
N LEU A 113 -15.76 1.97 12.30
CA LEU A 113 -15.24 1.99 13.66
C LEU A 113 -15.62 3.28 14.40
N CYS A 114 -15.67 4.42 13.70
CA CYS A 114 -16.09 5.68 14.31
C CYS A 114 -17.54 5.67 14.75
N ASP A 115 -18.43 5.03 13.97
CA ASP A 115 -19.84 4.93 14.31
C ASP A 115 -20.05 4.12 15.59
N VAL A 116 -19.22 3.09 15.81
CA VAL A 116 -19.25 2.24 17.01
C VAL A 116 -18.67 2.97 18.22
N GLU A 117 -17.59 3.71 18.05
CA GLU A 117 -16.87 4.34 19.17
C GLU A 117 -17.33 5.77 19.50
N GLY A 118 -18.04 6.43 18.58
CA GLY A 118 -18.46 7.83 18.70
C GLY A 118 -17.31 8.85 18.63
N ASN A 119 -16.07 8.42 18.40
CA ASN A 119 -14.89 9.30 18.40
C ASN A 119 -14.51 9.77 16.99
N LYS A 120 -15.06 10.91 16.57
CA LYS A 120 -14.76 11.52 15.26
C LYS A 120 -13.34 12.14 15.15
N ASP A 121 -12.60 12.28 16.24
CA ASP A 121 -11.20 12.77 16.24
C ASP A 121 -10.15 11.67 16.09
N ARG A 122 -10.55 10.40 16.15
CA ARG A 122 -9.63 9.28 15.96
C ARG A 122 -9.00 9.35 14.57
N VAL A 123 -7.67 9.19 14.55
CA VAL A 123 -6.87 9.11 13.32
C VAL A 123 -6.87 7.67 12.82
N PHE A 124 -7.14 7.49 11.53
CA PHE A 124 -7.06 6.22 10.83
C PHE A 124 -5.95 6.29 9.79
N THR A 125 -5.05 5.31 9.84
CA THR A 125 -3.92 5.20 8.91
C THR A 125 -4.11 3.99 8.02
N MET A 126 -4.10 4.21 6.70
CA MET A 126 -4.00 3.16 5.70
C MET A 126 -2.52 2.94 5.38
N CYS A 127 -1.99 1.76 5.68
CA CYS A 127 -0.63 1.37 5.31
C CYS A 127 -0.67 0.35 4.17
N TYR A 128 0.21 0.51 3.19
CA TYR A 128 0.33 -0.42 2.07
C TYR A 128 1.77 -0.56 1.59
N ALA A 129 2.10 -1.69 0.98
CA ALA A 129 3.45 -1.97 0.50
C ALA A 129 3.64 -1.47 -0.94
N VAL A 130 4.76 -0.79 -1.18
CA VAL A 130 5.18 -0.30 -2.50
C VAL A 130 6.35 -1.15 -2.99
N ASP A 131 6.26 -1.69 -4.20
CA ASP A 131 7.40 -2.34 -4.87
C ASP A 131 8.37 -1.28 -5.39
N LEU A 132 9.62 -1.38 -4.95
CA LEU A 132 10.70 -0.46 -5.27
C LEU A 132 11.50 -0.87 -6.51
N ARG A 133 11.32 -2.08 -7.05
CA ARG A 133 12.22 -2.61 -8.09
C ARG A 133 12.36 -1.65 -9.29
N SER A 134 11.25 -1.15 -9.81
CA SER A 134 11.24 -0.19 -10.92
C SER A 134 11.51 1.27 -10.52
N ARG A 135 11.55 1.56 -9.21
CA ARG A 135 11.69 2.92 -8.66
C ARG A 135 13.12 3.27 -8.24
N LEU A 136 13.97 2.26 -8.07
CA LEU A 136 15.38 2.46 -7.77
C LEU A 136 16.15 2.96 -9.00
N ASN A 137 17.28 3.62 -8.75
CA ASN A 137 18.19 4.07 -9.80
C ASN A 137 19.61 3.53 -9.52
N PRO A 138 20.09 2.54 -10.28
CA PRO A 138 19.40 1.85 -11.37
C PRO A 138 18.23 0.98 -10.88
N PRO A 139 17.24 0.68 -11.74
CA PRO A 139 16.17 -0.26 -11.39
C PRO A 139 16.72 -1.63 -11.04
N LEU A 140 16.09 -2.30 -10.06
CA LEU A 140 16.38 -3.70 -9.79
C LEU A 140 15.81 -4.59 -10.89
N PRO A 141 16.45 -5.74 -11.16
CA PRO A 141 15.86 -6.78 -12.00
C PRO A 141 14.49 -7.20 -11.44
N PRO A 142 13.45 -7.36 -12.29
CA PRO A 142 12.17 -7.94 -11.89
C PRO A 142 12.32 -9.30 -11.19
N GLU A 143 13.38 -10.04 -11.51
CA GLU A 143 13.71 -11.36 -11.00
C GLU A 143 14.44 -11.33 -9.65
N TYR A 144 14.66 -10.14 -9.06
CA TYR A 144 15.33 -10.01 -7.77
C TYR A 144 14.58 -10.74 -6.65
N CYS A 145 15.25 -11.71 -6.04
CA CYS A 145 14.69 -12.63 -5.04
C CYS A 145 14.55 -12.03 -3.63
N GLY A 146 15.11 -10.85 -3.38
CA GLY A 146 15.03 -10.20 -2.08
C GLY A 146 13.77 -9.36 -1.91
N ASN A 147 13.56 -8.87 -0.70
CA ASN A 147 12.55 -7.84 -0.42
C ASN A 147 13.06 -6.50 -0.96
N ALA A 148 12.26 -5.88 -1.82
CA ALA A 148 12.46 -4.53 -2.33
C ALA A 148 11.14 -3.77 -2.17
N ILE A 149 10.68 -3.65 -0.92
CA ILE A 149 9.42 -3.00 -0.59
C ILE A 149 9.63 -1.93 0.47
N LEU A 150 8.86 -0.84 0.39
CA LEU A 150 8.71 0.13 1.48
C LEU A 150 7.24 0.31 1.83
N PRO A 151 6.92 0.54 3.11
CA PRO A 151 5.58 0.93 3.50
C PRO A 151 5.33 2.38 3.09
N ALA A 152 4.18 2.61 2.47
CA ALA A 152 3.60 3.93 2.28
C ALA A 152 2.35 4.04 3.15
N TYR A 153 1.99 5.27 3.53
CA TYR A 153 0.87 5.51 4.42
C TYR A 153 0.05 6.73 4.02
N ALA A 154 -1.24 6.70 4.37
CA ALA A 154 -2.12 7.87 4.38
C ALA A 154 -2.86 7.91 5.71
N SER A 155 -2.88 9.08 6.37
CA SER A 155 -3.50 9.25 7.69
C SER A 155 -4.42 10.45 7.72
N ALA A 156 -5.61 10.29 8.30
CA ALA A 156 -6.58 11.36 8.45
C ALA A 156 -7.51 11.07 9.64
N LYS A 157 -8.16 12.11 10.18
CA LYS A 157 -9.18 11.92 11.21
C LYS A 157 -10.46 11.39 10.57
N CYS A 158 -11.25 10.70 11.37
CA CYS A 158 -12.51 10.15 10.90
C CYS A 158 -13.47 11.20 10.33
N ARG A 159 -13.61 12.34 11.03
CA ARG A 159 -14.42 13.47 10.57
C ARG A 159 -14.05 13.94 9.16
N ASP A 160 -12.76 13.89 8.82
CA ASP A 160 -12.25 14.35 7.54
C ASP A 160 -12.53 13.32 6.45
N ILE A 161 -12.27 12.03 6.75
CA ILE A 161 -12.55 10.90 5.86
C ILE A 161 -14.05 10.83 5.48
N GLU A 162 -14.93 11.15 6.42
CA GLU A 162 -16.39 11.23 6.25
C GLU A 162 -16.81 12.36 5.30
N GLN A 163 -16.20 13.54 5.43
CA GLN A 163 -16.60 14.75 4.69
C GLN A 163 -15.97 14.86 3.31
N TRP A 164 -14.76 14.34 3.12
CA TRP A 164 -14.02 14.52 1.88
C TRP A 164 -14.61 13.76 0.70
N PRO A 165 -14.40 14.22 -0.54
CA PRO A 165 -14.69 13.42 -1.72
C PRO A 165 -13.75 12.20 -1.80
N LEU A 166 -14.14 11.17 -2.57
CA LEU A 166 -13.29 10.01 -2.80
C LEU A 166 -11.97 10.43 -3.48
N SER A 167 -12.01 11.41 -4.37
CA SER A 167 -10.81 11.95 -5.03
C SER A 167 -9.74 12.42 -4.05
N LYS A 168 -10.12 13.04 -2.92
CA LYS A 168 -9.15 13.49 -1.91
C LYS A 168 -8.48 12.33 -1.21
N LEU A 169 -9.22 11.26 -0.89
CA LEU A 169 -8.62 10.05 -0.33
C LEU A 169 -7.69 9.36 -1.34
N VAL A 170 -8.06 9.36 -2.62
CA VAL A 170 -7.23 8.82 -3.71
C VAL A 170 -5.94 9.61 -3.87
N GLU A 171 -6.01 10.94 -3.77
CA GLU A 171 -4.86 11.84 -3.76
C GLU A 171 -3.91 11.49 -2.60
N MET A 172 -4.41 11.41 -1.36
CA MET A 172 -3.59 11.06 -0.20
C MET A 172 -2.93 9.69 -0.32
N ILE A 173 -3.65 8.69 -0.86
CA ILE A 173 -3.07 7.38 -1.15
C ILE A 173 -2.01 7.48 -2.24
N SER A 174 -2.16 8.35 -3.23
CA SER A 174 -1.13 8.54 -4.27
C SER A 174 0.11 9.24 -3.73
N GLU A 175 -0.06 10.26 -2.90
CA GLU A 175 1.01 11.09 -2.33
C GLU A 175 1.87 10.32 -1.34
N GLY A 176 1.30 9.37 -0.59
CA GLY A 176 2.06 8.52 0.33
C GLY A 176 3.14 7.67 -0.34
N ILE A 177 3.16 7.58 -1.68
CA ILE A 177 4.19 6.89 -2.48
C ILE A 177 5.37 7.82 -2.83
N GLU A 178 5.17 9.14 -2.77
CA GLU A 178 6.12 10.16 -3.20
C GLU A 178 7.00 10.69 -2.05
N GLU A 179 6.70 10.30 -0.80
CA GLU A 179 7.55 10.47 0.39
C GLU A 179 8.61 9.36 0.50
#